data_AF-A0A1Y5R8E0-F1
#
_entry.id   AF-A0A1Y5R8E0-F1
#
_cell.length_a   1.000
_cell.length_b   1.000
_cell.length_c   1.000
_cell.angle_alpha   90.00
_cell.angle_beta   90.00
_cell.angle_gamma   90.00
#
_symmetry.space_group_name_H-M   'P 1'
#
loop_
_entity.id
_entity.type
_entity.pdbx_description
1 polymer ?
#
loop_
_entity_poly.entity_id
_entity_poly.type
_entity_poly.pdbx_seq_one_letter_code
_entity_poly.pdbx_strand_id
1 'polypeptide(L)'
;MAHRVITGSLLREGTIAYLRVENGCRRWIATLGEATHVADKDAAETLLAEAIADVEANLIVAPYVADIRVEDRAVDGITMRERIRAAGPTIPLPSGDRRRGARGDEERRAA
;
A
#
# COMPACT_ATOMS: atom_id res chain seq x y z
N MET A 1 -0.51 -18.70 -5.57
CA MET A 1 -1.00 -19.03 -4.21
C MET A 1 -1.58 -17.77 -3.58
N ALA A 2 -2.37 -17.87 -2.51
CA ALA A 2 -2.88 -16.68 -1.81
C ALA A 2 -1.77 -16.13 -0.90
N HIS A 3 -1.43 -14.86 -1.06
CA HIS A 3 -0.50 -14.13 -0.22
C HIS A 3 -1.26 -13.03 0.53
N ARG A 4 -0.62 -12.44 1.52
CA ARG A 4 -1.18 -11.40 2.38
C ARG A 4 -0.27 -10.21 2.42
N VAL A 5 -0.87 -9.02 2.46
CA VAL A 5 -0.19 -7.74 2.67
C VAL A 5 -0.90 -6.96 3.76
N ILE A 6 -0.18 -6.04 4.41
CA ILE A 6 -0.81 -5.08 5.31
C ILE A 6 -1.15 -3.83 4.52
N THR A 7 -2.40 -3.39 4.61
CA THR A 7 -2.88 -2.19 3.94
C THR A 7 -3.67 -1.31 4.90
N GLY A 8 -3.60 -0.01 4.69
CA GLY A 8 -4.32 1.00 5.47
C GLY A 8 -4.48 2.28 4.67
N SER A 9 -4.94 3.34 5.32
CA SER A 9 -5.00 4.67 4.70
C SER A 9 -4.01 5.61 5.38
N LEU A 10 -3.19 6.32 4.61
CA LEU A 10 -2.30 7.34 5.17
C LEU A 10 -3.15 8.40 5.87
N LEU A 11 -2.78 8.77 7.10
CA LEU A 11 -3.58 9.74 7.86
C LEU A 11 -3.62 11.11 7.17
N ARG A 12 -2.49 11.53 6.59
CA ARG A 12 -2.32 12.87 6.04
C ARG A 12 -3.00 13.04 4.69
N GLU A 13 -2.93 12.04 3.83
CA GLU A 13 -3.45 12.10 2.45
C GLU A 13 -4.79 11.36 2.27
N GLY A 14 -5.17 10.47 3.19
CA GLY A 14 -6.34 9.61 3.04
C GLY A 14 -6.21 8.55 1.93
N THR A 15 -5.02 8.39 1.36
CA THR A 15 -4.74 7.46 0.27
C THR A 15 -4.43 6.07 0.80
N ILE A 16 -4.80 5.04 0.03
CA ILE A 16 -4.41 3.67 0.33
C ILE A 16 -2.89 3.54 0.27
N ALA A 17 -2.33 2.88 1.29
CA ALA A 17 -0.93 2.50 1.34
C ALA A 17 -0.79 1.04 1.77
N TYR A 18 0.37 0.49 1.43
CA TYR A 18 0.77 -0.88 1.70
C TYR A 18 2.08 -0.87 2.48
N LEU A 19 2.23 -1.81 3.40
CA LEU A 19 3.44 -1.92 4.19
C LEU A 19 4.55 -2.60 3.37
N ARG A 20 5.70 -1.95 3.31
CA ARG A 20 6.96 -2.52 2.84
C ARG A 20 7.93 -2.57 4.02
N VAL A 21 8.46 -3.75 4.28
CA VAL A 21 9.50 -4.03 5.26
C VAL A 21 10.75 -4.42 4.51
N GLU A 22 11.80 -3.64 4.68
CA GLU A 22 13.10 -3.86 4.03
C GLU A 22 14.21 -3.59 5.05
N ASN A 23 15.09 -4.57 5.25
CA ASN A 23 16.19 -4.48 6.24
C ASN A 23 15.72 -4.09 7.66
N GLY A 24 14.55 -4.57 8.08
CA GLY A 24 13.95 -4.25 9.39
C GLY A 24 13.31 -2.86 9.49
N CYS A 25 13.35 -2.06 8.43
CA CYS A 25 12.71 -0.76 8.38
C CYS A 25 11.33 -0.86 7.71
N ARG A 26 10.32 -0.23 8.33
CA ARG A 26 8.95 -0.15 7.81
C ARG A 26 8.76 1.13 7.00
N ARG A 27 8.14 1.01 5.83
CA ARG A 27 7.72 2.14 4.98
C ARG A 27 6.36 1.86 4.40
N TRP A 28 5.52 2.89 4.38
CA TRP A 28 4.22 2.88 3.69
C TRP A 28 4.40 3.36 2.26
N ILE A 29 3.97 2.55 1.30
CA ILE A 29 4.10 2.80 -0.13
C ILE A 29 2.73 2.74 -0.82
N ALA A 30 2.58 3.44 -1.94
CA ALA A 30 1.31 3.48 -2.68
C ALA A 30 1.12 2.27 -3.63
N THR A 31 2.21 1.62 -4.03
CA THR A 31 2.21 0.54 -5.04
C THR A 31 2.03 -0.82 -4.38
N LEU A 32 0.99 -1.57 -4.76
CA LEU A 32 0.75 -2.91 -4.23
C LEU A 32 1.90 -3.89 -4.56
N GLY A 33 2.45 -3.83 -5.77
CA GLY A 33 3.51 -4.75 -6.22
C GLY A 33 4.84 -4.62 -5.50
N GLU A 34 5.07 -3.50 -4.81
CA GLU A 34 6.28 -3.28 -4.01
C GLU A 34 6.08 -3.64 -2.53
N ALA A 35 4.88 -4.05 -2.14
CA ALA A 35 4.55 -4.35 -0.76
C ALA A 35 5.19 -5.65 -0.29
N THR A 36 5.52 -5.72 1.01
CA THR A 36 5.96 -6.97 1.61
C THR A 36 4.76 -7.90 1.72
N HIS A 37 4.85 -9.02 1.01
CA HIS A 37 3.82 -10.04 1.01
C HIS A 37 4.31 -11.32 1.69
N VAL A 38 3.41 -11.96 2.43
CA VAL A 38 3.69 -13.20 3.16
C VAL A 38 2.66 -14.26 2.79
N ALA A 39 3.11 -15.51 2.63
CA ALA A 39 2.20 -16.63 2.38
C ALA A 39 1.56 -17.13 3.68
N ASP A 40 2.29 -17.04 4.78
CA ASP A 40 1.86 -17.50 6.09
C ASP A 40 0.92 -16.49 6.78
N LYS A 41 -0.07 -17.00 7.51
CA LYS A 41 -1.05 -16.18 8.23
C LYS A 41 -0.44 -15.57 9.48
N ASP A 42 0.35 -16.33 10.24
CA ASP A 42 0.90 -15.86 11.51
C ASP A 42 1.96 -14.76 11.27
N ALA A 43 2.73 -14.89 10.18
CA ALA A 43 3.60 -13.81 9.69
C ALA A 43 2.80 -12.53 9.34
N ALA A 44 1.61 -12.65 8.75
CA ALA A 44 0.78 -11.49 8.42
C ALA A 44 0.24 -10.81 9.70
N GLU A 45 -0.22 -11.58 10.68
CA GLU A 45 -0.68 -11.03 11.95
C GLU A 45 0.47 -10.37 12.73
N THR A 46 1.69 -10.92 12.65
CA THR A 46 2.88 -10.31 13.23
C THR A 46 3.17 -8.94 12.60
N LEU A 47 3.15 -8.86 11.26
CA LEU A 47 3.33 -7.59 10.54
C LEU A 47 2.22 -6.59 10.87
N LEU A 48 0.98 -7.05 11.06
CA LEU A 48 -0.13 -6.18 11.47
C LEU A 48 0.08 -5.64 12.88
N ALA A 49 0.49 -6.49 13.83
CA ALA A 49 0.78 -6.08 15.20
C ALA A 49 1.91 -5.04 15.24
N GLU A 50 2.94 -5.21 14.42
CA GLU A 50 4.01 -4.22 14.27
C GLU A 50 3.54 -2.88 13.68
N ALA A 51 2.57 -2.92 12.75
CA ALA A 51 1.98 -1.72 12.15
C ALA A 51 1.17 -0.87 13.13
N ILE A 52 0.82 -1.39 14.32
CA ILE A 52 0.13 -0.62 15.37
C ILE A 52 0.98 0.57 15.83
N ALA A 53 2.31 0.42 15.89
CA ALA A 53 3.21 1.53 16.22
C ALA A 53 3.07 2.71 15.25
N ASP A 54 2.77 2.44 13.97
CA ASP A 54 2.56 3.46 12.95
C ASP A 54 1.18 4.14 13.08
N VAL A 55 0.21 3.45 13.70
CA VAL A 55 -1.09 4.05 14.08
C VAL A 55 -0.90 5.02 15.25
N GLU A 56 -0.17 4.60 16.28
CA GLU A 56 0.16 5.45 17.45
C GLU A 56 0.97 6.68 17.05
N ALA A 57 1.86 6.53 16.06
CA ALA A 57 2.62 7.62 15.46
C ALA A 57 1.81 8.52 14.51
N ASN A 58 0.50 8.28 14.35
CA ASN A 58 -0.40 9.05 13.47
C ASN A 58 0.03 9.03 11.99
N LEU A 59 0.61 7.92 11.52
CA LEU A 59 1.03 7.76 10.13
C LEU A 59 -0.04 7.05 9.29
N ILE A 60 -0.66 6.01 9.87
CA ILE A 60 -1.62 5.14 9.18
C ILE A 60 -2.91 5.01 9.98
N VAL A 61 -4.03 4.85 9.27
CA VAL A 61 -5.36 4.63 9.85
C VAL A 61 -5.84 3.23 9.48
N ALA A 62 -6.31 2.52 10.52
CA ALA A 62 -6.96 1.22 10.43
C ALA A 62 -6.24 0.22 9.49
N PRO A 63 -4.96 -0.11 9.76
CA PRO A 63 -4.26 -1.13 9.00
C PRO A 63 -4.96 -2.49 9.18
N TYR A 64 -4.99 -3.30 8.13
CA TYR A 64 -5.57 -4.64 8.13
C TYR A 64 -4.86 -5.56 7.13
N VAL A 65 -5.04 -6.87 7.31
CA VAL A 65 -4.53 -7.89 6.39
C VAL A 65 -5.44 -7.99 5.17
N ALA A 66 -4.87 -7.78 3.97
CA ALA A 66 -5.54 -7.98 2.70
C ALA A 66 -4.97 -9.19 1.96
N ASP A 67 -5.87 -10.03 1.44
CA ASP A 67 -5.51 -11.17 0.61
C ASP A 67 -5.24 -10.72 -0.84
N ILE A 68 -4.09 -11.13 -1.34
CA ILE A 68 -3.59 -10.83 -2.68
C ILE A 68 -3.23 -12.11 -3.42
N ARG A 69 -3.21 -12.01 -4.74
CA ARG A 69 -2.70 -13.02 -5.63
C ARG A 69 -1.40 -12.54 -6.21
N VAL A 70 -0.39 -13.41 -6.17
CA VAL A 70 0.88 -13.22 -6.84
C VAL A 70 0.90 -14.20 -8.02
N GLU A 71 0.92 -13.66 -9.23
CA GLU A 71 1.04 -14.39 -10.50
C GLU A 71 2.24 -13.81 -11.24
N ASP A 72 3.31 -14.59 -11.48
CA ASP A 72 4.56 -14.25 -12.18
C ASP A 72 5.03 -12.77 -12.14
N ARG A 73 4.38 -11.87 -12.88
CA ARG A 73 4.73 -10.45 -13.01
C ARG A 73 3.72 -9.46 -12.43
N ALA A 74 2.64 -9.93 -11.82
CA ALA A 74 1.55 -9.10 -11.31
C ALA A 74 1.16 -9.49 -9.88
N VAL A 75 0.89 -8.45 -9.08
CA VAL A 75 0.31 -8.58 -7.75
C VAL A 75 -1.03 -7.88 -7.76
N ASP A 76 -2.09 -8.64 -7.52
CA ASP A 76 -3.46 -8.15 -7.57
C ASP A 76 -4.24 -8.51 -6.31
N GLY A 77 -5.19 -7.65 -5.95
CA GLY A 77 -6.16 -7.95 -4.89
C GLY A 77 -7.05 -9.14 -5.26
N ILE A 78 -7.30 -10.04 -4.29
CA ILE A 78 -8.21 -11.16 -4.53
C ILE A 78 -9.66 -10.65 -4.65
N THR A 79 -10.09 -9.78 -3.74
CA THR A 79 -11.45 -9.22 -3.74
C THR A 79 -11.56 -8.02 -4.68
N MET A 80 -12.77 -7.73 -5.17
CA MET A 80 -13.03 -6.56 -6.02
C MET A 80 -12.68 -5.25 -5.31
N ARG A 81 -12.95 -5.16 -4.00
CA ARG A 81 -12.60 -4.01 -3.18
C ARG A 81 -11.09 -3.75 -3.21
N GLU A 82 -10.29 -4.80 -3.08
CA GLU A 82 -8.83 -4.68 -3.01
C GLU A 82 -8.27 -4.31 -4.38
N ARG A 83 -8.86 -4.83 -5.47
CA ARG A 83 -8.51 -4.42 -6.84
C ARG A 83 -8.79 -2.94 -7.09
N ILE A 84 -9.96 -2.45 -6.70
CA ILE A 84 -10.30 -1.02 -6.82
C ILE A 84 -9.36 -0.17 -5.95
N ARG A 85 -9.03 -0.61 -4.74
CA ARG A 85 -8.08 0.12 -3.88
C ARG A 85 -6.68 0.22 -4.48
N ALA A 86 -6.20 -0.83 -5.14
CA ALA A 86 -4.91 -0.85 -5.83
C ALA A 86 -4.91 -0.03 -7.13
N ALA A 87 -5.98 -0.16 -7.94
CA ALA A 87 -6.11 0.55 -9.22
C ALA A 87 -6.46 2.04 -9.04
N GLY A 88 -7.16 2.38 -7.96
CA GLY A 88 -7.67 3.71 -7.68
C GLY A 88 -9.16 3.89 -8.02
N PRO A 89 -9.65 5.14 -7.94
CA PRO A 89 -11.06 5.46 -8.10
C PRO A 89 -11.62 5.01 -9.44
N THR A 90 -12.81 4.42 -9.44
CA THR A 90 -13.52 4.01 -10.66
C THR A 90 -14.34 5.14 -11.28
N ILE A 91 -14.47 6.26 -10.58
CA ILE A 91 -15.11 7.48 -11.09
C ILE A 91 -14.04 8.54 -11.37
N PRO A 92 -14.20 9.35 -12.43
CA PRO A 92 -13.33 10.50 -12.67
C PRO A 92 -13.35 11.45 -11.49
N LEU A 93 -12.17 11.79 -10.98
CA LEU A 93 -12.03 12.81 -9.96
C LEU A 93 -12.01 14.20 -10.63
N PRO A 94 -12.60 15.24 -10.01
CA PRO A 94 -12.47 16.61 -10.50
C PRO A 94 -11.00 16.99 -10.68
N SER A 95 -10.71 17.76 -11.73
CA SER A 95 -9.37 18.05 -12.27
C SER A 95 -8.37 18.73 -11.32
N GLY A 96 -8.76 19.00 -10.07
CA GLY A 96 -7.91 19.52 -9.00
C GLY A 96 -7.23 18.44 -8.15
N ASP A 97 -7.67 17.18 -8.23
CA ASP A 97 -7.07 16.08 -7.46
C ASP A 97 -5.96 15.38 -8.26
N ARG A 98 -4.89 16.13 -8.56
CA ARG A 98 -3.65 15.50 -9.03
C ARG A 98 -2.94 14.91 -7.83
N ARG A 99 -3.18 13.63 -7.57
CA ARG A 99 -2.39 12.79 -6.65
C ARG A 99 -0.90 13.08 -6.85
N ARG A 100 -0.31 13.85 -5.94
CA ARG A 100 1.13 14.14 -5.89
C ARG A 100 1.84 12.89 -5.37
N GLY A 101 1.95 11.89 -6.24
CA GLY A 101 2.52 10.58 -5.95
C GLY A 101 3.43 10.08 -7.06
N ALA A 102 4.20 10.98 -7.66
CA ALA A 102 5.39 10.64 -8.45
C ALA A 102 6.46 11.67 -8.10
N ARG A 103 7.33 11.35 -7.12
CA ARG A 103 8.60 12.07 -7.03
C ARG A 103 9.49 11.55 -8.15
N GLY A 104 9.59 12.37 -9.17
CA GLY A 104 10.52 12.26 -10.29
C GLY A 104 10.51 13.53 -11.15
N ASP A 105 10.17 14.69 -10.58
CA ASP A 105 10.44 16.01 -11.19
C ASP A 105 11.91 16.40 -10.95
N GLU A 106 12.85 15.51 -11.27
CA GLU A 106 14.29 15.76 -11.09
C GLU A 106 15.02 16.17 -12.39
N GLU A 107 14.34 16.22 -13.55
CA GLU A 107 14.98 16.59 -14.82
C GLU A 107 14.40 17.83 -15.53
N ARG A 108 13.57 18.64 -14.85
CA ARG A 108 13.18 19.99 -15.36
C ARG A 108 14.06 21.12 -14.81
N ARG A 109 15.35 20.87 -14.62
CA ARG A 109 16.35 21.91 -14.30
C ARG A 109 17.65 21.83 -15.11
N ALA A 110 17.76 20.98 -16.13
CA ALA A 110 18.92 20.94 -17.01
C ALA A 110 18.55 20.59 -18.46
N ALA A 111 17.90 21.54 -19.16
CA ALA A 111 17.97 21.75 -20.61
C ALA A 111 17.26 23.05 -20.98
#